data_AF-A0A840V7N0-F1
#
_entry.id   AF-A0A840V7N0-F1
#
_cell.length_a   1.000
_cell.length_b   1.000
_cell.length_c   1.000
_cell.angle_alpha   90.00
_cell.angle_beta   90.00
_cell.angle_gamma   90.00
#
_symmetry.space_group_name_H-M   'P 1'
#
loop_
_entity.id
_entity.type
_entity.pdbx_description
1 polymer ?
#
loop_
_entity_poly.entity_id
_entity_poly.type
_entity_poly.pdbx_seq_one_letter_code
_entity_poly.pdbx_strand_id
1 'polypeptide(L)'
;MKTRTVVTILTVSLFVFWVAPLEGKKIAPEVLGTPGIQWTCAVIVAVLIPIVVLLSLNMIFGVGHRRAGLAFVTLACLPLLYNLTMYGIGGVLLARTNLNLLRGHERDSELIGTLSERAIAEAEPEDRAKSAGILYSMFGVQPIWKNSEGDFEQFYPTVDQQERWADTVDTAHTLRQTTEMIDVQLKQMPWLFGLNLLSFCMILFLGLGWRAYKPISEQVAAGPPATTPRDGD
;
A
#
# COMPACT_ATOMS: atom_id res chain seq x y z
N MET A 1 -38.01 -7.08 -1.61
CA MET A 1 -37.25 -5.84 -1.31
C MET A 1 -36.93 -5.14 -2.64
N LYS A 2 -37.21 -3.84 -2.82
CA LYS A 2 -36.95 -3.14 -4.09
C LYS A 2 -35.44 -3.12 -4.35
N THR A 3 -34.98 -3.54 -5.54
CA THR A 3 -33.55 -3.64 -5.92
C THR A 3 -32.73 -2.41 -5.55
N ARG A 4 -33.33 -1.22 -5.68
CA ARG A 4 -32.75 0.07 -5.26
C ARG A 4 -32.35 0.09 -3.77
N THR A 5 -33.19 -0.40 -2.87
CA THR A 5 -32.92 -0.42 -1.43
C THR A 5 -31.72 -1.30 -1.09
N VAL A 6 -31.60 -2.46 -1.75
CA VAL A 6 -30.46 -3.37 -1.57
C VAL A 6 -29.17 -2.70 -2.03
N VAL A 7 -29.18 -2.10 -3.24
CA VAL A 7 -28.01 -1.38 -3.77
C VAL A 7 -27.59 -0.25 -2.85
N THR A 8 -28.53 0.57 -2.37
CA THR A 8 -28.22 1.65 -1.42
C THR A 8 -27.54 1.13 -0.15
N ILE A 9 -28.08 0.09 0.48
CA ILE A 9 -27.50 -0.48 1.71
C ILE A 9 -26.08 -0.98 1.43
N LEU A 10 -25.88 -1.73 0.35
CA LEU A 10 -24.56 -2.25 -0.01
C LEU A 10 -23.56 -1.14 -0.34
N THR A 11 -23.99 -0.06 -1.01
CA THR A 11 -23.14 1.11 -1.24
C THR A 11 -22.78 1.80 0.07
N VAL A 12 -23.72 2.01 0.99
CA VAL A 12 -23.41 2.61 2.30
C VAL A 12 -22.44 1.73 3.08
N SER A 13 -22.68 0.42 3.15
CA SER A 13 -21.77 -0.54 3.79
C SER A 13 -20.38 -0.50 3.17
N LEU A 14 -20.28 -0.47 1.83
CA LEU A 14 -19.01 -0.34 1.11
C LEU A 14 -18.22 0.88 1.58
N PHE A 15 -18.87 2.05 1.66
CA PHE A 15 -18.20 3.28 2.11
C PHE A 15 -17.82 3.22 3.59
N VAL A 16 -18.64 2.63 4.45
CA VAL A 16 -18.29 2.45 5.88
C VAL A 16 -17.05 1.57 6.00
N PHE A 17 -17.01 0.40 5.36
CA PHE A 17 -15.85 -0.49 5.44
C PHE A 17 -14.61 0.03 4.72
N TRP A 18 -14.77 0.94 3.75
CA TRP A 18 -13.66 1.60 3.08
C TRP A 18 -13.07 2.75 3.92
N VAL A 19 -13.91 3.60 4.51
CA VAL A 19 -13.48 4.80 5.26
C VAL A 19 -13.07 4.47 6.70
N ALA A 20 -13.74 3.51 7.36
CA ALA A 20 -13.45 3.15 8.74
C ALA A 20 -11.98 2.80 9.01
N PRO A 21 -11.28 1.98 8.20
CA PRO A 21 -9.85 1.72 8.43
C PRO A 21 -8.97 2.93 8.11
N LEU A 22 -9.38 3.81 7.19
CA LEU A 22 -8.59 4.99 6.78
C LEU A 22 -8.62 6.10 7.84
N GLU A 23 -9.80 6.47 8.30
CA GLU A 23 -9.97 7.55 9.29
C GLU A 23 -9.94 7.02 10.72
N GLY A 24 -10.40 5.79 10.94
CA GLY A 24 -10.44 5.17 12.26
C GLY A 24 -9.06 4.93 12.86
N LYS A 25 -8.02 4.76 12.04
CA LYS A 25 -6.63 4.68 12.53
C LYS A 25 -6.19 5.96 13.25
N LYS A 26 -6.75 7.13 12.88
CA LYS A 26 -6.43 8.41 13.54
C LYS A 26 -7.15 8.56 14.89
N ILE A 27 -8.30 7.92 15.04
CA ILE A 27 -9.19 8.09 16.22
C ILE A 27 -8.93 6.99 17.26
N ALA A 28 -8.81 5.74 16.82
CA ALA A 28 -8.64 4.56 17.66
C ALA A 28 -7.62 3.59 17.03
N PRO A 29 -6.31 3.92 17.05
CA PRO A 29 -5.27 3.13 16.40
C PRO A 29 -5.15 1.70 16.97
N GLU A 30 -5.43 1.51 18.26
CA GLU A 30 -5.33 0.20 18.93
C GLU A 30 -6.39 -0.81 18.45
N VAL A 31 -7.51 -0.34 17.92
CA VAL A 31 -8.59 -1.20 17.43
C VAL A 31 -8.57 -1.22 15.91
N LEU A 32 -8.75 -0.05 15.27
CA LEU A 32 -8.91 0.07 13.82
C LEU A 32 -7.57 0.08 13.07
N GLY A 33 -6.46 0.25 13.79
CA GLY A 33 -5.12 0.12 13.25
C GLY A 33 -4.58 -1.31 13.21
N THR A 34 -5.31 -2.28 13.79
CA THR A 34 -4.84 -3.68 13.83
C THR A 34 -4.85 -4.31 12.43
N PRO A 35 -3.83 -5.12 12.08
CA PRO A 35 -3.74 -5.74 10.77
C PRO A 35 -4.97 -6.59 10.44
N GLY A 36 -5.51 -7.32 11.43
CA GLY A 36 -6.69 -8.18 11.22
C GLY A 36 -7.93 -7.42 10.80
N ILE A 37 -8.21 -6.27 11.44
CA ILE A 37 -9.36 -5.43 11.08
C ILE A 37 -9.16 -4.79 9.70
N GLN A 38 -7.96 -4.29 9.40
CA GLN A 38 -7.66 -3.70 8.09
C GLN A 38 -7.81 -4.72 6.95
N TRP A 39 -7.30 -5.93 7.14
CA TRP A 39 -7.46 -7.02 6.17
C TRP A 39 -8.92 -7.43 5.99
N THR A 40 -9.67 -7.56 7.09
CA THR A 40 -11.09 -7.91 7.03
C THR A 40 -11.88 -6.87 6.26
N CYS A 41 -11.68 -5.58 6.54
CA CYS A 41 -12.29 -4.48 5.81
C CYS A 41 -11.90 -4.51 4.32
N ALA A 42 -10.62 -4.74 3.98
CA ALA A 42 -10.16 -4.82 2.61
C ALA A 42 -10.83 -5.96 1.82
N VAL A 43 -10.96 -7.14 2.43
CA VAL A 43 -11.67 -8.29 1.83
C VAL A 43 -13.14 -7.97 1.59
N ILE A 44 -13.82 -7.40 2.59
CA ILE A 44 -15.23 -7.00 2.48
C ILE A 44 -15.43 -5.99 1.35
N VAL A 45 -14.58 -4.96 1.29
CA VAL A 45 -14.62 -3.93 0.24
C VAL A 45 -14.41 -4.54 -1.14
N ALA A 46 -13.41 -5.40 -1.30
CA ALA A 46 -13.10 -6.06 -2.56
C ALA A 46 -14.25 -6.91 -3.11
N VAL A 47 -15.03 -7.56 -2.23
CA VAL A 47 -16.22 -8.32 -2.62
C VAL A 47 -17.43 -7.41 -2.87
N LEU A 48 -17.63 -6.37 -2.04
CA LEU A 48 -18.77 -5.48 -2.15
C LEU A 48 -18.75 -4.64 -3.43
N ILE A 49 -17.58 -4.15 -3.87
CA ILE A 49 -17.44 -3.34 -5.07
C ILE A 49 -18.10 -4.00 -6.30
N PRO A 50 -17.68 -5.19 -6.75
CA PRO A 50 -18.25 -5.81 -7.95
C PRO A 50 -19.71 -6.20 -7.78
N ILE A 51 -20.16 -6.56 -6.58
CA ILE A 51 -21.58 -6.83 -6.31
C ILE A 51 -22.42 -5.56 -6.51
N VAL A 52 -22.00 -4.43 -5.93
CA VAL A 52 -22.68 -3.14 -6.10
C VAL A 52 -22.69 -2.74 -7.57
N VAL A 53 -21.57 -2.91 -8.29
CA VAL A 53 -21.50 -2.62 -9.73
C VAL A 53 -22.47 -3.49 -10.52
N LEU A 54 -22.49 -4.81 -10.31
CA LEU A 54 -23.40 -5.74 -11.00
C LEU A 54 -24.88 -5.39 -10.78
N LEU A 55 -25.28 -5.16 -9.52
CA LEU A 55 -26.66 -4.80 -9.20
C LEU A 55 -27.04 -3.43 -9.78
N SER A 56 -26.09 -2.49 -9.81
CA SER A 56 -26.30 -1.17 -10.40
C SER A 56 -26.39 -1.23 -11.93
N LEU A 57 -25.62 -2.10 -12.59
CA LEU A 57 -25.77 -2.40 -14.01
C LEU A 57 -27.16 -2.97 -14.33
N ASN A 58 -27.71 -3.85 -13.47
CA ASN A 58 -29.09 -4.32 -13.60
C ASN A 58 -30.10 -3.16 -13.56
N MET A 59 -29.86 -2.13 -12.74
CA MET A 59 -30.71 -0.93 -12.70
C MET A 59 -30.54 -0.01 -13.92
N ILE A 60 -29.37 0.00 -14.55
CA ILE A 60 -29.10 0.75 -15.79
C ILE A 60 -29.83 0.13 -16.97
N PHE A 61 -29.76 -1.21 -17.09
CA PHE A 61 -30.39 -1.96 -18.17
C PHE A 61 -31.88 -2.25 -17.93
N GLY A 62 -32.40 -1.95 -16.73
CA GLY A 62 -33.82 -2.06 -16.39
C GLY A 62 -34.63 -0.79 -16.69
N VAL A 63 -35.95 -0.91 -16.75
CA VAL A 63 -36.86 0.22 -17.02
C VAL A 63 -37.00 1.10 -15.77
N GLY A 64 -36.63 2.38 -15.87
CA GLY A 64 -37.04 3.43 -14.93
C GLY A 64 -36.00 3.96 -13.93
N HIS A 65 -34.81 3.36 -13.78
CA HIS A 65 -33.82 3.78 -12.75
C HIS A 65 -32.39 4.02 -13.27
N ARG A 66 -32.24 4.30 -14.57
CA ARG A 66 -30.93 4.42 -15.24
C ARG A 66 -29.97 5.43 -14.60
N ARG A 67 -30.46 6.63 -14.23
CA ARG A 67 -29.63 7.67 -13.59
C ARG A 67 -29.09 7.25 -12.23
N ALA A 68 -29.92 6.60 -11.41
CA ALA A 68 -29.50 6.09 -10.10
C ALA A 68 -28.49 4.95 -10.25
N GLY A 69 -28.71 4.02 -11.20
CA GLY A 69 -27.75 2.96 -11.51
C GLY A 69 -26.38 3.51 -11.92
N LEU A 70 -26.34 4.53 -12.78
CA LEU A 70 -25.08 5.20 -13.14
C LEU A 70 -24.38 5.81 -11.93
N ALA A 71 -25.11 6.51 -11.06
CA ALA A 71 -24.54 7.10 -9.85
C ALA A 71 -23.94 6.04 -8.91
N PHE A 72 -24.63 4.91 -8.70
CA PHE A 72 -24.12 3.83 -7.85
C PHE A 72 -22.89 3.13 -8.44
N VAL A 73 -22.84 2.93 -9.77
CA VAL A 73 -21.61 2.41 -10.43
C VAL A 73 -20.45 3.37 -10.19
N THR A 74 -20.63 4.66 -10.44
CA THR A 74 -19.56 5.66 -10.22
C THR A 74 -19.09 5.66 -8.76
N LEU A 75 -20.02 5.64 -7.81
CA LEU A 75 -19.71 5.61 -6.37
C LEU A 75 -18.97 4.33 -5.96
N ALA A 76 -19.33 3.17 -6.52
CA ALA A 76 -18.65 1.91 -6.22
C ALA A 76 -17.26 1.80 -6.86
N CYS A 77 -17.07 2.40 -8.04
CA CYS A 77 -15.78 2.42 -8.73
C CYS A 77 -14.76 3.39 -8.11
N LEU A 78 -15.20 4.40 -7.35
CA LEU A 78 -14.29 5.34 -6.68
C LEU A 78 -13.34 4.64 -5.69
N PRO A 79 -13.81 3.84 -4.71
CA PRO A 79 -12.94 3.04 -3.85
C PRO A 79 -12.00 2.12 -4.62
N LEU A 80 -12.49 1.49 -5.69
CA LEU A 80 -11.69 0.60 -6.54
C LEU A 80 -10.52 1.34 -7.19
N LEU A 81 -10.80 2.48 -7.83
CA LEU A 81 -9.80 3.30 -8.49
C LEU A 81 -8.77 3.82 -7.49
N TYR A 82 -9.23 4.30 -6.33
CA TYR A 82 -8.35 4.78 -5.26
C TYR A 82 -7.43 3.66 -4.78
N ASN A 83 -7.97 2.49 -4.43
CA ASN A 83 -7.21 1.36 -3.92
C ASN A 83 -6.18 0.86 -4.95
N LEU A 84 -6.59 0.65 -6.20
CA LEU A 84 -5.67 0.20 -7.26
C LEU A 84 -4.55 1.20 -7.53
N THR A 85 -4.87 2.50 -7.54
CA THR A 85 -3.88 3.56 -7.76
C THR A 85 -2.91 3.66 -6.58
N MET A 86 -3.41 3.62 -5.35
CA MET A 86 -2.58 3.70 -4.15
C MET A 86 -1.69 2.47 -3.99
N TYR A 87 -2.20 1.26 -4.23
CA TYR A 87 -1.38 0.05 -4.17
C TYR A 87 -0.38 -0.02 -5.33
N GLY A 88 -0.75 0.42 -6.53
CA GLY A 88 0.15 0.47 -7.68
C GLY A 88 1.29 1.48 -7.49
N ILE A 89 0.96 2.75 -7.25
CA ILE A 89 1.96 3.82 -7.05
C ILE A 89 2.75 3.58 -5.77
N GLY A 90 2.07 3.24 -4.67
CA GLY A 90 2.70 2.97 -3.38
C GLY A 90 3.68 1.80 -3.45
N GLY A 91 3.31 0.72 -4.15
CA GLY A 91 4.19 -0.44 -4.34
C GLY A 91 5.46 -0.08 -5.12
N VAL A 92 5.33 0.69 -6.20
CA VAL A 92 6.49 1.15 -6.99
C VAL A 92 7.38 2.08 -6.19
N LEU A 93 6.80 3.02 -5.43
CA LEU A 93 7.55 3.98 -4.63
C LEU A 93 8.30 3.28 -3.50
N LEU A 94 7.64 2.38 -2.77
CA LEU A 94 8.27 1.59 -1.71
C LEU A 94 9.37 0.66 -2.26
N ALA A 95 9.17 0.04 -3.43
CA ALA A 95 10.18 -0.80 -4.06
C ALA A 95 11.44 0.00 -4.44
N ARG A 96 11.26 1.21 -4.97
CA ARG A 96 12.38 2.11 -5.27
C ARG A 96 13.10 2.58 -4.01
N THR A 97 12.36 2.91 -2.95
CA THR A 97 12.96 3.27 -1.66
C THR A 97 13.79 2.12 -1.10
N ASN A 98 13.27 0.89 -1.13
CA ASN A 98 14.01 -0.29 -0.68
C ASN A 98 15.32 -0.49 -1.46
N LEU A 99 15.28 -0.38 -2.79
CA LEU A 99 16.49 -0.45 -3.63
C LEU A 99 17.51 0.65 -3.28
N ASN A 100 17.06 1.87 -2.98
CA ASN A 100 17.94 2.95 -2.58
C ASN A 100 18.54 2.72 -1.18
N LEU A 101 17.78 2.14 -0.25
CA LEU A 101 18.28 1.76 1.09
C LEU A 101 19.34 0.66 0.99
N LEU A 102 19.11 -0.38 0.17
CA LEU A 102 20.07 -1.45 -0.07
C LEU A 102 21.38 -0.92 -0.69
N ARG A 103 21.28 -0.02 -1.68
CA ARG A 103 22.46 0.66 -2.24
C ARG A 103 23.18 1.56 -1.23
N GLY A 104 22.43 2.13 -0.27
CA GLY A 104 23.01 2.86 0.85
C GLY A 104 23.96 1.98 1.66
N HIS A 105 23.52 0.79 2.04
CA HIS A 105 24.37 -0.17 2.77
C HIS A 105 25.62 -0.62 2.00
N GLU A 106 25.51 -0.86 0.68
CA GLU A 106 26.68 -1.17 -0.14
C GLU A 106 27.69 -0.01 -0.14
N ARG A 107 27.19 1.22 -0.25
CA ARG A 107 28.01 2.44 -0.21
C ARG A 107 28.64 2.68 1.15
N ASP A 108 27.93 2.34 2.24
CA ASP A 108 28.46 2.43 3.60
C ASP A 108 29.63 1.46 3.80
N SER A 109 29.55 0.24 3.26
CA SER A 109 30.67 -0.70 3.29
C SER A 109 31.89 -0.20 2.52
N GLU A 110 31.69 0.42 1.36
CA GLU A 110 32.77 1.04 0.58
C GLU A 110 33.40 2.22 1.34
N LEU A 111 32.57 3.08 1.93
CA LEU A 111 33.00 4.21 2.77
C LEU A 111 33.83 3.75 3.98
N ILE A 112 33.38 2.70 4.68
CA ILE A 112 34.13 2.12 5.81
C ILE A 112 35.51 1.65 5.34
N GLY A 113 35.58 0.93 4.21
CA GLY A 113 36.85 0.48 3.64
C GLY A 113 37.78 1.64 3.29
N THR A 114 37.28 2.64 2.58
CA THR A 114 38.06 3.79 2.13
C THR A 114 38.56 4.64 3.31
N LEU A 115 37.71 4.88 4.31
CA LEU A 115 38.08 5.64 5.50
C LEU A 115 39.07 4.87 6.38
N SER A 116 38.96 3.54 6.44
CA SER A 116 39.89 2.69 7.19
C SER A 116 41.28 2.72 6.55
N GLU A 117 41.35 2.67 5.22
CA GLU A 117 42.60 2.82 4.48
C GLU A 117 43.21 4.21 4.69
N ARG A 118 42.40 5.28 4.61
CA ARG A 118 42.86 6.66 4.85
C ARG A 118 43.39 6.88 6.25
N ALA A 119 42.73 6.32 7.27
CA ALA A 119 43.19 6.38 8.67
C ALA A 119 44.60 5.78 8.88
N ILE A 120 45.11 4.99 7.94
CA ILE A 120 46.44 4.38 7.97
C ILE A 120 47.40 5.07 7.00
N ALA A 121 46.94 5.36 5.78
CA ALA A 121 47.77 5.70 4.62
C ALA A 121 47.92 7.21 4.36
N GLU A 122 47.09 8.08 4.94
CA GLU A 122 47.23 9.54 4.75
C GLU A 122 48.57 10.06 5.27
N ALA A 123 49.12 11.06 4.57
CA ALA A 123 50.45 11.58 4.84
C ALA A 123 50.52 12.34 6.18
N GLU A 124 49.48 13.12 6.47
CA GLU A 124 49.40 13.93 7.68
C GLU A 124 48.70 13.16 8.81
N PRO A 125 49.20 13.24 10.06
CA PRO A 125 48.55 12.62 11.22
C PRO A 125 47.18 13.22 11.53
N GLU A 126 46.97 14.52 11.31
CA GLU A 126 45.65 15.15 11.54
C GLU A 126 44.56 14.58 10.60
N ASP A 127 44.90 14.34 9.33
CA ASP A 127 43.97 13.77 8.36
C ASP A 127 43.62 12.32 8.71
N ARG A 128 44.63 11.53 9.12
CA ARG A 128 44.42 10.15 9.63
C ARG A 128 43.49 10.13 10.86
N ALA A 129 43.71 11.03 11.81
CA ALA A 129 42.87 11.17 13.01
C ALA A 129 41.43 11.57 12.65
N LYS A 130 41.28 12.45 11.65
CA LYS A 130 39.97 12.89 11.15
C LYS A 130 39.22 11.74 10.48
N SER A 131 39.90 10.96 9.63
CA SER A 131 39.34 9.76 8.99
C SER A 131 38.89 8.72 10.03
N ALA A 132 39.70 8.49 11.07
CA ALA A 132 39.36 7.62 12.19
C ALA A 132 38.16 8.13 13.03
N GLY A 133 38.12 9.44 13.30
CA GLY A 133 37.02 10.09 14.00
C GLY A 133 35.70 10.05 13.22
N ILE A 134 35.75 10.19 11.89
CA ILE A 134 34.57 10.05 11.03
C ILE A 134 34.04 8.62 11.10
N LEU A 135 34.93 7.61 11.01
CA LEU A 135 34.58 6.19 11.16
C LEU A 135 33.82 5.90 12.46
N TYR A 136 34.31 6.41 13.59
CA TYR A 136 33.62 6.24 14.86
C TYR A 136 32.28 6.99 14.89
N SER A 137 32.27 8.27 14.50
CA SER A 137 31.05 9.09 14.61
C SER A 137 29.89 8.61 13.72
N MET A 138 30.18 7.99 12.57
CA MET A 138 29.17 7.52 11.63
C MET A 138 28.82 6.04 11.78
N PHE A 139 29.79 5.20 12.18
CA PHE A 139 29.62 3.75 12.16
C PHE A 139 29.89 3.07 13.51
N GLY A 140 30.34 3.82 14.53
CA GLY A 140 30.64 3.29 15.86
C GLY A 140 31.86 2.37 15.90
N VAL A 141 32.62 2.30 14.80
CA VAL A 141 33.85 1.50 14.72
C VAL A 141 34.97 2.25 15.39
N GLN A 142 35.73 1.60 16.26
CA GLN A 142 36.99 2.12 16.80
C GLN A 142 38.14 1.62 15.94
N PRO A 143 38.57 2.37 14.91
CA PRO A 143 39.61 1.90 14.01
C PRO A 143 40.98 1.93 14.68
N ILE A 144 41.86 1.07 14.18
CA ILE A 144 43.30 1.21 14.40
C ILE A 144 43.79 2.24 13.38
N TRP A 145 44.49 3.27 13.85
CA TRP A 145 45.00 4.36 13.02
C TRP A 145 46.48 4.56 13.29
N LYS A 146 47.17 5.24 12.36
CA LYS A 146 48.61 5.47 12.47
C LYS A 146 48.87 6.88 13.00
N ASN A 147 49.53 6.98 14.16
CA ASN A 147 49.76 8.25 14.84
C ASN A 147 50.89 9.09 14.19
N SER A 148 51.24 10.23 14.80
CA SER A 148 52.31 11.12 14.34
C SER A 148 53.71 10.48 14.33
N GLU A 149 53.93 9.49 15.19
CA GLU A 149 55.20 8.76 15.32
C GLU A 149 55.29 7.58 14.34
N GLY A 150 54.16 7.22 13.73
CA GLY A 150 54.05 6.12 12.79
C GLY A 150 53.64 4.80 13.42
N ASP A 151 53.29 4.80 14.70
CA ASP A 151 52.81 3.63 15.42
C ASP A 151 51.30 3.43 15.23
N PHE A 152 50.88 2.18 15.32
CA PHE A 152 49.47 1.80 15.25
C PHE A 152 48.84 1.89 16.64
N GLU A 153 47.82 2.72 16.76
CA GLU A 153 47.09 2.93 18.02
C GLU A 153 45.59 2.75 17.79
N GLN A 154 44.88 2.32 18.83
CA GLN A 154 43.42 2.31 18.83
C GLN A 154 42.89 3.74 18.98
N PHE A 155 41.99 4.15 18.10
CA PHE A 155 41.44 5.49 18.14
C PHE A 155 40.53 5.68 19.38
N TYR A 156 40.85 6.69 20.20
CA TYR A 156 40.01 7.09 21.32
C TYR A 156 39.11 8.27 20.92
N PRO A 157 37.79 8.08 20.88
CA PRO A 157 36.86 9.09 20.40
C PRO A 157 36.66 10.24 21.39
N THR A 158 36.51 11.45 20.87
CA THR A 158 36.20 12.64 21.66
C THR A 158 34.73 12.65 22.11
N VAL A 159 34.39 13.50 23.10
CA VAL A 159 33.01 13.64 23.60
C VAL A 159 32.04 14.00 22.46
N ASP A 160 32.39 14.98 21.62
CA ASP A 160 31.59 15.37 20.45
C ASP A 160 31.34 14.20 19.49
N GLN A 161 32.30 13.30 19.30
CA GLN A 161 32.15 12.13 18.42
C GLN A 161 31.26 11.05 19.05
N GLN A 162 31.30 10.91 20.39
CA GLN A 162 30.40 10.04 21.13
C GLN A 162 28.96 10.54 21.08
N GLU A 163 28.73 11.85 21.20
CA GLU A 163 27.40 12.47 21.04
C GLU A 163 26.86 12.26 19.63
N ARG A 164 27.66 12.51 18.59
CA ARG A 164 27.26 12.25 17.19
C ARG A 164 26.93 10.78 16.93
N TRP A 165 27.67 9.87 17.53
CA TRP A 165 27.38 8.45 17.42
C TRP A 165 26.04 8.11 18.11
N ALA A 166 25.77 8.65 19.30
CA ALA A 166 24.50 8.45 19.99
C ALA A 166 23.31 8.93 19.14
N ASP A 167 23.41 10.12 18.53
CA ASP A 167 22.39 10.63 17.60
C ASP A 167 22.20 9.71 16.38
N THR A 168 23.30 9.13 15.88
CA THR A 168 23.28 8.20 14.75
C THR A 168 22.61 6.87 15.12
N VAL A 169 22.84 6.36 16.33
CA VAL A 169 22.22 5.11 16.85
C VAL A 169 20.70 5.27 16.97
N ASP A 170 20.23 6.39 17.53
CA ASP A 170 18.80 6.67 17.67
C ASP A 170 18.12 6.79 16.29
N THR A 171 18.81 7.42 15.34
CA THR A 171 18.37 7.53 13.95
C THR A 171 18.32 6.14 13.30
N ALA A 172 19.34 5.30 13.49
CA ALA A 172 19.42 3.97 12.91
C ALA A 172 18.33 3.02 13.44
N HIS A 173 17.99 3.10 14.73
CA HIS A 173 16.89 2.33 15.30
C HIS A 173 15.54 2.69 14.65
N THR A 174 15.27 3.99 14.50
CA THR A 174 14.07 4.50 13.82
C THR A 174 14.03 4.05 12.35
N LEU A 175 15.18 4.07 11.67
CA LEU A 175 15.32 3.66 10.29
C LEU A 175 15.08 2.16 10.11
N ARG A 176 15.55 1.33 11.06
CA ARG A 176 15.31 -0.12 11.08
C ARG A 176 13.84 -0.45 11.26
N GLN A 177 13.17 0.17 12.25
CA GLN A 177 11.74 0.01 12.45
C GLN A 177 10.93 0.44 11.21
N THR A 178 11.34 1.54 10.56
CA THR A 178 10.71 2.01 9.33
C THR A 178 10.93 1.03 8.17
N THR A 179 12.13 0.48 8.05
CA THR A 179 12.48 -0.50 7.01
C THR A 179 11.70 -1.80 7.18
N GLU A 180 11.59 -2.31 8.40
CA GLU A 180 10.76 -3.48 8.71
C GLU A 180 9.30 -3.24 8.35
N MET A 181 8.75 -2.06 8.67
CA MET A 181 7.40 -1.67 8.27
C MET A 181 7.25 -1.60 6.74
N ILE A 182 8.23 -1.03 6.04
CA ILE A 182 8.24 -0.94 4.57
C ILE A 182 8.26 -2.34 3.95
N ASP A 183 9.10 -3.26 4.43
CA ASP A 183 9.20 -4.61 3.87
C ASP A 183 7.89 -5.40 4.05
N VAL A 184 7.25 -5.28 5.21
CA VAL A 184 5.92 -5.87 5.46
C VAL A 184 4.88 -5.29 4.49
N GLN A 185 4.84 -3.96 4.32
CA GLN A 185 3.91 -3.32 3.39
C GLN A 185 4.18 -3.72 1.94
N LEU A 186 5.45 -3.84 1.54
CA LEU A 186 5.86 -4.25 0.20
C LEU A 186 5.36 -5.65 -0.14
N LYS A 187 5.37 -6.56 0.84
CA LYS A 187 4.82 -7.92 0.68
C LYS A 187 3.30 -7.91 0.59
N GLN A 188 2.63 -7.04 1.33
CA GLN A 188 1.16 -7.01 1.40
C GLN A 188 0.49 -6.29 0.22
N MET A 189 1.10 -5.22 -0.32
CA MET A 189 0.49 -4.41 -1.39
C MET A 189 0.14 -5.21 -2.66
N PRO A 190 0.99 -6.11 -3.19
CA PRO A 190 0.64 -6.94 -4.36
C PRO A 190 -0.55 -7.85 -4.09
N TRP A 191 -0.66 -8.40 -2.87
CA TRP A 191 -1.81 -9.23 -2.49
C TRP A 191 -3.10 -8.41 -2.42
N LEU A 192 -3.07 -7.22 -1.83
CA LEU A 192 -4.24 -6.33 -1.77
C LEU A 192 -4.67 -5.83 -3.16
N PHE A 193 -3.69 -5.52 -4.03
CA PHE A 193 -3.92 -5.19 -5.42
C PHE A 193 -4.57 -6.36 -6.17
N GLY A 194 -3.96 -7.54 -6.09
CA GLY A 194 -4.45 -8.76 -6.72
C GLY A 194 -5.84 -9.14 -6.21
N LEU A 195 -6.09 -9.01 -4.92
CA LEU A 195 -7.38 -9.31 -4.29
C LEU A 195 -8.48 -8.38 -4.83
N ASN A 196 -8.26 -7.08 -4.93
CA ASN A 196 -9.24 -6.14 -5.50
C ASN A 196 -9.47 -6.41 -7.00
N LEU A 197 -8.41 -6.61 -7.77
CA LEU A 197 -8.53 -6.83 -9.22
C LEU A 197 -9.20 -8.17 -9.54
N LEU A 198 -8.75 -9.25 -8.90
CA LEU A 198 -9.23 -10.61 -9.16
C LEU A 198 -10.66 -10.80 -8.67
N SER A 199 -11.02 -10.28 -7.49
CA SER A 199 -12.41 -10.31 -7.02
C SER A 199 -13.33 -9.54 -7.96
N PHE A 200 -12.90 -8.35 -8.41
CA PHE A 200 -13.66 -7.55 -9.36
C PHE A 200 -13.90 -8.30 -10.67
N CYS A 201 -12.84 -8.82 -11.30
CA CYS A 201 -12.94 -9.58 -12.53
C CYS A 201 -13.81 -10.84 -12.37
N MET A 202 -13.52 -11.68 -11.39
CA MET A 202 -14.23 -12.95 -11.18
C MET A 202 -15.72 -12.74 -10.94
N ILE A 203 -16.08 -11.85 -10.01
CA ILE A 203 -17.48 -11.61 -9.66
C ILE A 203 -18.21 -10.97 -10.85
N LEU A 204 -17.62 -9.97 -11.50
CA LEU A 204 -18.25 -9.30 -12.66
C LEU A 204 -18.46 -10.27 -13.83
N PHE A 205 -17.44 -11.06 -14.20
CA PHE A 205 -17.56 -12.03 -15.31
C PHE A 205 -18.54 -13.15 -14.98
N LEU A 206 -18.54 -13.68 -13.76
CA LEU A 206 -19.53 -14.67 -13.32
C LEU A 206 -20.95 -14.09 -13.36
N GLY A 207 -21.13 -12.86 -12.88
CA GLY A 207 -22.43 -12.18 -12.88
C GLY A 207 -22.97 -11.89 -14.28
N LEU A 208 -22.09 -11.44 -15.19
CA LEU A 208 -22.45 -11.22 -16.60
C LEU A 208 -22.68 -12.54 -17.33
N GLY A 209 -21.84 -13.56 -17.10
CA GLY A 209 -21.99 -14.89 -17.68
C GLY A 209 -23.29 -15.57 -17.24
N TRP A 210 -23.63 -15.50 -15.96
CA TRP A 210 -24.91 -15.97 -15.43
C TRP A 210 -26.10 -15.28 -16.11
N ARG A 211 -26.00 -13.96 -16.33
CA ARG A 211 -27.04 -13.19 -17.02
C ARG A 211 -27.16 -13.56 -18.50
N ALA A 212 -26.05 -13.86 -19.17
CA ALA A 212 -26.04 -14.31 -20.56
C ALA A 212 -26.57 -15.74 -20.72
N TYR A 213 -26.36 -16.61 -19.72
CA TYR A 213 -26.80 -18.00 -19.74
C TYR A 213 -28.24 -18.22 -19.24
N LYS A 214 -28.89 -17.18 -18.69
CA LYS A 214 -30.29 -17.27 -18.28
C LYS A 214 -31.12 -17.60 -19.53
N PRO A 215 -31.77 -18.77 -19.60
CA PRO A 215 -32.30 -19.28 -20.85
C PRO A 215 -33.38 -18.35 -21.40
N ILE A 216 -33.33 -18.15 -22.72
CA ILE A 216 -34.29 -17.41 -23.55
C ILE A 216 -35.75 -17.82 -23.26
N SER A 217 -35.98 -19.00 -22.66
CA SER A 217 -37.28 -19.50 -22.24
C SER A 217 -38.03 -18.58 -21.27
N GLU A 218 -37.37 -17.81 -20.40
CA GLU A 218 -38.06 -16.85 -19.52
C GLU A 218 -38.37 -15.51 -20.21
N GLN A 219 -37.64 -15.14 -21.26
CA GLN A 219 -37.93 -13.92 -22.04
C GLN A 219 -39.05 -14.14 -23.05
N VAL A 220 -39.24 -15.36 -23.55
CA VAL A 220 -40.36 -15.74 -24.44
C VAL A 220 -41.66 -15.99 -23.66
N ALA A 221 -41.59 -16.40 -22.39
CA ALA A 221 -42.76 -16.57 -21.53
C ALA A 221 -43.40 -15.22 -21.11
N ALA A 222 -42.63 -14.13 -21.13
CA ALA A 222 -43.17 -12.76 -21.10
C ALA A 222 -43.62 -12.40 -22.53
N GLY A 223 -44.73 -13.01 -22.96
CA GLY A 223 -45.29 -12.80 -24.30
C GLY A 223 -45.45 -11.32 -24.66
N PRO A 224 -45.55 -10.98 -25.95
CA PRO A 224 -45.77 -9.61 -26.38
C PRO A 224 -46.99 -9.02 -25.65
N PRO A 225 -46.94 -7.72 -25.26
CA PRO A 225 -48.06 -7.09 -24.57
C PRO A 225 -49.32 -7.33 -25.41
N ALA A 226 -50.34 -7.92 -24.79
CA ALA A 226 -51.62 -8.15 -25.42
C ALA A 226 -52.08 -6.81 -26.02
N THR A 227 -52.17 -6.76 -27.34
CA THR A 227 -52.84 -5.67 -28.04
C THR A 227 -54.29 -5.69 -27.58
N THR A 228 -54.63 -4.80 -26.65
CA THR A 228 -56.03 -4.52 -26.33
C THR A 228 -56.74 -4.16 -27.64
N PRO A 229 -57.84 -4.85 -27.99
CA PRO A 229 -58.66 -4.42 -29.11
C PRO A 229 -59.11 -3.00 -28.82
N ARG A 230 -58.92 -2.11 -29.79
CA ARG A 230 -59.52 -0.80 -29.78
C ARG A 230 -60.99 -1.03 -30.13
N ASP A 231 -61.84 -1.07 -29.11
CA ASP A 231 -63.28 -1.11 -29.32
C ASP A 231 -63.71 0.13 -30.11
N GLY A 232 -64.36 -0.14 -31.24
CA GLY A 232 -65.57 0.57 -31.66
C GLY A 232 -65.43 1.97 -32.25
N ASP A 233 -65.73 2.03 -33.54
CA ASP A 233 -66.51 3.09 -34.18
C ASP A 233 -67.72 3.56 -33.36
#